data_AF-B3RQL3-F1
#
_entry.id   AF-B3RQL3-F1
#
_cell.length_a   1.000
_cell.length_b   1.000
_cell.length_c   1.000
_cell.angle_alpha   90.00
_cell.angle_beta   90.00
_cell.angle_gamma   90.00
#
_symmetry.space_group_name_H-M   'P 1'
#
loop_
_entity.id
_entity.type
_entity.pdbx_description
1 polymer ?
#
loop_
_entity_poly.entity_id
_entity_poly.type
_entity_poly.pdbx_seq_one_letter_code
_entity_poly.pdbx_strand_id
1 'polypeptide(L)'
;MDFVNLLPAEISVMIFGLANYNDLSQALQTCTTWHDFINHTDYIWKQLCDVSILDDEQGQQSLKQLAKMNYYKKLTLNFWLSGKMSQVCSIDQLPTFPTRPFDVDTWGRILEMELTR
;
A
#
# COMPACT_ATOMS: atom_id res chain seq x y z
N MET A 1 -26.06 9.68 0.69
CA MET A 1 -25.52 10.89 0.05
C MET A 1 -24.06 10.65 -0.24
N ASP A 2 -23.62 10.93 -1.45
CA ASP A 2 -22.23 10.72 -1.87
C ASP A 2 -21.47 12.04 -1.79
N PHE A 3 -20.45 12.12 -0.92
CA PHE A 3 -19.68 13.35 -0.74
C PHE A 3 -18.93 13.78 -2.00
N VAL A 4 -18.58 12.85 -2.89
CA VAL A 4 -17.88 13.15 -4.16
C VAL A 4 -18.73 14.04 -5.06
N ASN A 5 -20.06 13.93 -4.96
CA ASN A 5 -21.00 14.74 -5.73
C ASN A 5 -21.43 16.02 -5.00
N LEU A 6 -21.12 16.15 -3.70
CA LEU A 6 -21.50 17.28 -2.85
C LEU A 6 -20.34 18.26 -2.61
N LEU A 7 -19.10 17.76 -2.64
CA LEU A 7 -17.89 18.55 -2.41
C LEU A 7 -17.18 18.86 -3.73
N PRO A 8 -16.42 19.98 -3.80
CA PRO A 8 -15.49 20.21 -4.89
C PRO A 8 -14.52 19.04 -5.06
N ALA A 9 -14.14 18.77 -6.31
CA ALA A 9 -13.28 17.64 -6.64
C ALA A 9 -11.97 17.67 -5.83
N GLU A 10 -11.40 18.86 -5.63
CA GLU A 10 -10.15 19.07 -4.89
C GLU A 10 -10.25 18.57 -3.44
N ILE A 11 -11.40 18.81 -2.79
CA ILE A 11 -11.65 18.35 -1.42
C ILE A 11 -11.79 16.83 -1.39
N SER A 12 -12.52 16.26 -2.35
CA SER A 12 -12.69 14.81 -2.48
C SER A 12 -11.36 14.10 -2.73
N VAL A 13 -10.48 14.69 -3.55
CA VAL A 13 -9.10 14.20 -3.77
C VAL A 13 -8.30 14.23 -2.47
N MET A 14 -8.37 15.31 -1.70
CA MET A 14 -7.67 15.39 -0.41
C MET A 14 -8.15 14.32 0.58
N ILE A 15 -9.47 14.10 0.68
CA ILE A 15 -10.04 13.07 1.56
C ILE A 15 -9.48 11.69 1.18
N PHE A 16 -9.51 11.34 -0.11
CA PHE A 16 -8.98 10.05 -0.58
C PHE A 16 -7.45 9.97 -0.49
N GLY A 17 -6.73 11.09 -0.64
CA GLY A 17 -5.28 11.14 -0.50
C GLY A 17 -4.78 10.94 0.94
N LEU A 18 -5.63 11.14 1.95
CA LEU A 18 -5.32 10.85 3.35
C LEU A 18 -5.55 9.38 3.72
N ALA A 19 -6.29 8.62 2.90
CA ALA A 19 -6.59 7.23 3.14
C ALA A 19 -5.39 6.33 2.80
N ASN A 20 -5.23 5.23 3.55
CA ASN A 20 -4.24 4.21 3.19
C ASN A 20 -4.73 3.36 2.00
N TYR A 21 -3.85 2.54 1.44
CA TYR A 21 -4.19 1.70 0.28
C TYR A 21 -5.37 0.76 0.57
N ASN A 22 -5.48 0.22 1.78
CA ASN A 22 -6.55 -0.69 2.16
C ASN A 22 -7.92 0.03 2.17
N ASP A 23 -7.97 1.20 2.78
CA ASP A 23 -9.19 2.02 2.85
C ASP A 23 -9.61 2.51 1.47
N LEU A 24 -8.65 2.88 0.60
CA LEU A 24 -8.91 3.16 -0.81
C LEU A 24 -9.41 1.94 -1.58
N SER A 25 -8.86 0.76 -1.30
CA SER A 25 -9.32 -0.49 -1.91
C SER A 25 -10.76 -0.80 -1.52
N GLN A 26 -11.17 -0.49 -0.29
CA GLN A 26 -12.56 -0.61 0.15
C GLN A 26 -13.44 0.46 -0.52
N ALA A 27 -12.97 1.71 -0.60
CA ALA A 27 -13.67 2.80 -1.26
C ALA A 27 -13.96 2.49 -2.75
N LEU A 28 -12.99 1.93 -3.48
CA LEU A 28 -13.15 1.47 -4.87
C LEU A 28 -14.23 0.39 -5.06
N GLN A 29 -14.54 -0.37 -4.02
CA GLN A 29 -15.55 -1.43 -4.02
C GLN A 29 -16.91 -0.94 -3.48
N THR A 30 -16.99 0.28 -2.97
CA THR A 30 -18.18 0.79 -2.27
C THR A 30 -19.26 1.26 -3.25
N CYS A 31 -18.90 2.09 -4.23
CA CYS A 31 -19.83 2.56 -5.27
C CYS A 31 -19.10 2.88 -6.58
N THR A 32 -19.86 2.92 -7.68
CA THR A 32 -19.32 3.21 -9.02
C THR A 32 -18.78 4.64 -9.11
N THR A 33 -19.41 5.60 -8.45
CA THR A 33 -18.96 6.99 -8.46
C THR A 33 -17.58 7.17 -7.83
N TRP A 34 -17.33 6.52 -6.69
CA TRP A 34 -16.01 6.53 -6.05
C TRP A 34 -15.00 5.73 -6.87
N HIS A 35 -15.43 4.61 -7.44
CA HIS A 35 -14.60 3.81 -8.33
C HIS A 35 -14.06 4.65 -9.49
N ASP A 36 -14.95 5.36 -10.19
CA ASP A 36 -14.60 6.18 -11.34
C ASP A 36 -13.74 7.36 -10.91
N PHE A 37 -14.13 8.08 -9.85
CA PHE A 37 -13.38 9.24 -9.34
C PHE A 37 -11.94 8.88 -8.94
N ILE A 38 -11.76 7.79 -8.19
CA ILE A 38 -10.44 7.35 -7.70
C ILE A 38 -9.59 6.82 -8.86
N ASN A 39 -10.17 6.11 -9.83
CA ASN A 39 -9.42 5.62 -11.00
C ASN A 39 -9.06 6.73 -11.99
N HIS A 40 -9.89 7.77 -12.13
CA HIS A 40 -9.59 8.92 -12.99
C HIS A 40 -8.59 9.91 -12.38
N THR A 41 -8.31 9.78 -11.08
CA THR A 41 -7.43 10.70 -10.36
C THR A 41 -6.09 10.05 -10.01
N ASP A 42 -5.12 10.15 -10.92
CA ASP A 42 -3.76 9.64 -10.70
C ASP A 42 -3.04 10.26 -9.49
N TYR A 43 -3.42 11.49 -9.12
CA TYR A 43 -2.81 12.21 -7.99
C TYR A 43 -2.96 11.45 -6.66
N ILE A 44 -4.10 10.78 -6.43
CA ILE A 44 -4.35 9.98 -5.22
C ILE A 44 -3.30 8.87 -5.12
N TRP A 45 -3.05 8.16 -6.23
CA TRP A 45 -2.06 7.09 -6.27
C TRP A 45 -0.62 7.59 -6.16
N LYS A 46 -0.32 8.79 -6.69
CA LYS A 46 0.99 9.43 -6.49
C LYS A 46 1.24 9.77 -5.04
N GLN A 47 0.24 10.27 -4.31
CA GLN A 47 0.39 10.61 -2.89
C GLN A 47 0.61 9.36 -2.01
N LEU A 48 0.02 8.22 -2.39
CA LEU A 48 0.27 6.94 -1.70
C LEU A 48 1.59 6.27 -2.10
N CYS A 49 2.08 6.51 -3.31
CA CYS A 49 3.40 6.05 -3.72
C CYS A 49 4.48 6.94 -3.10
N ASP A 50 5.13 6.48 -2.04
CA ASP A 50 6.45 7.01 -1.69
C ASP A 50 7.40 6.78 -2.86
N VAL A 51 7.64 7.83 -3.64
CA VAL A 51 8.48 7.82 -4.85
C VAL A 51 9.93 7.42 -4.50
N SER A 52 10.33 7.56 -3.24
CA SER A 52 11.65 7.16 -2.72
C SER A 52 11.86 5.65 -2.58
N ILE A 53 10.81 4.82 -2.69
CA ILE A 53 10.90 3.34 -2.63
C ILE A 53 10.88 2.74 -4.05
N LEU A 54 10.87 3.60 -5.08
CA LEU A 54 10.90 3.17 -6.46
C LEU A 54 12.33 2.85 -6.82
N ASP A 55 12.65 1.55 -6.88
CA ASP A 55 13.75 1.10 -7.70
C ASP A 55 13.45 1.57 -9.13
N ASP A 56 14.35 2.37 -9.70
CA ASP A 56 14.27 3.03 -11.02
C ASP A 56 14.03 2.05 -12.20
N GLU A 57 14.01 0.75 -11.96
CA GLU A 57 14.03 -0.31 -12.98
C GLU A 57 12.67 -0.70 -13.56
N GLN A 58 11.58 0.04 -13.35
CA GLN A 58 10.25 -0.40 -13.79
C GLN A 58 9.52 0.65 -14.63
N GLY A 59 9.96 0.78 -15.88
CA GLY A 59 9.11 1.31 -16.93
C GLY A 59 7.81 0.52 -17.04
N GLN A 60 6.69 1.24 -17.23
CA GLN A 60 5.34 0.74 -17.57
C GLN A 60 4.43 0.17 -16.46
N GLN A 61 4.76 0.26 -15.18
CA GLN A 61 3.78 -0.10 -14.13
C GLN A 61 2.82 1.06 -13.82
N SER A 62 1.52 0.76 -13.66
CA SER A 62 0.55 1.78 -13.25
C SER A 62 0.81 2.23 -11.81
N LEU A 63 0.61 3.52 -11.49
CA LEU A 63 0.77 4.07 -10.14
C LEU A 63 -0.05 3.30 -9.10
N LYS A 64 -1.22 2.78 -9.51
CA LYS A 64 -2.07 1.92 -8.68
C LYS A 64 -1.40 0.60 -8.32
N GLN A 65 -0.79 -0.09 -9.28
CA GLN A 65 -0.05 -1.33 -9.02
C GLN A 65 1.15 -1.07 -8.12
N LEU A 66 1.83 0.04 -8.35
CA LEU A 66 2.99 0.46 -7.57
C LEU A 66 2.62 0.80 -6.12
N ALA A 67 1.53 1.54 -5.90
CA ALA A 67 0.99 1.84 -4.58
C ALA A 67 0.61 0.55 -3.83
N LYS A 68 -0.03 -0.40 -4.53
CA LYS A 68 -0.36 -1.72 -3.99
C LYS A 68 0.88 -2.49 -3.55
N MET A 69 1.92 -2.52 -4.39
CA MET A 69 3.18 -3.19 -4.06
C MET A 69 3.88 -2.54 -2.86
N ASN A 70 3.95 -1.21 -2.82
CA ASN A 70 4.55 -0.46 -1.72
C ASN A 70 3.80 -0.69 -0.41
N TYR A 71 2.46 -0.73 -0.46
CA TYR A 71 1.64 -1.07 0.70
C TYR A 71 1.97 -2.45 1.25
N TYR A 72 2.01 -3.49 0.40
CA TYR A 72 2.35 -4.84 0.86
C TYR A 72 3.80 -4.97 1.33
N LYS A 73 4.76 -4.27 0.71
CA LYS A 73 6.15 -4.20 1.18
C LYS A 73 6.20 -3.63 2.60
N LYS A 74 5.55 -2.48 2.86
CA LYS A 74 5.45 -1.87 4.21
C LYS A 74 4.73 -2.78 5.21
N LEU A 75 3.63 -3.43 4.80
CA LEU A 75 2.87 -4.33 5.66
C LEU A 75 3.69 -5.57 6.07
N THR A 76 4.41 -6.14 5.12
CA THR A 76 5.30 -7.29 5.35
C THR A 76 6.43 -6.91 6.30
N LEU A 77 7.03 -5.72 6.11
CA LEU A 77 8.06 -5.20 6.99
C LEU A 77 7.50 -5.06 8.42
N ASN A 78 6.31 -4.48 8.58
CA ASN A 78 5.67 -4.36 9.90
C ASN A 78 5.39 -5.73 10.54
N PHE A 79 5.06 -6.77 9.77
CA PHE A 79 4.91 -8.13 10.30
C PHE A 79 6.24 -8.74 10.78
N TRP A 80 7.33 -8.51 10.06
CA TRP A 80 8.68 -8.85 10.54
C TRP A 80 9.03 -8.09 11.81
N LEU A 81 8.91 -6.76 11.80
CA LEU A 81 9.27 -5.91 12.96
C LEU A 81 8.42 -6.21 14.21
N SER A 82 7.17 -6.66 14.03
CA SER A 82 6.32 -7.11 15.15
C SER A 82 6.61 -8.55 15.61
N GLY A 83 7.49 -9.27 14.92
CA GLY A 83 7.85 -10.67 15.17
C GLY A 83 6.74 -11.66 14.85
N LYS A 84 5.69 -11.23 14.14
CA LYS A 84 4.60 -12.12 13.70
C LYS A 84 5.09 -13.14 12.67
N MET A 85 6.08 -12.76 11.86
CA MET A 85 6.72 -13.66 10.90
C MET A 85 7.64 -14.70 11.56
N SER A 86 8.12 -14.43 12.77
CA SER A 86 9.02 -15.33 13.51
C SER A 86 8.26 -16.37 14.35
N GLN A 87 6.97 -16.14 14.61
CA GLN A 87 6.10 -16.98 15.44
C GLN A 87 4.97 -17.62 14.62
N VAL A 88 5.20 -17.88 13.34
CA VAL A 88 4.20 -18.48 12.45
C VAL A 88 3.97 -19.93 12.87
N CYS A 89 2.79 -20.21 13.41
CA CYS A 89 2.38 -21.56 13.82
C CYS A 89 1.64 -22.32 12.71
N SER A 90 1.17 -21.64 11.66
CA SER A 90 0.50 -22.27 10.52
C SER A 90 0.65 -21.46 9.23
N ILE A 91 0.47 -22.13 8.09
CA ILE A 91 0.52 -21.49 6.77
C ILE A 91 -0.55 -20.41 6.58
N ASP A 92 -1.67 -20.51 7.29
CA ASP A 92 -2.77 -19.52 7.24
C ASP A 92 -2.40 -18.17 7.86
N GLN A 93 -1.35 -18.13 8.68
CA GLN A 93 -0.83 -16.90 9.28
C GLN A 93 0.14 -16.15 8.37
N LEU A 94 0.57 -16.78 7.26
CA LEU A 94 1.41 -16.12 6.28
C LEU A 94 0.57 -15.19 5.40
N PRO A 95 1.09 -14.00 5.07
CA PRO A 95 0.39 -13.11 4.17
C PRO A 95 0.21 -13.76 2.80
N THR A 96 -1.04 -13.80 2.34
CA THR A 96 -1.46 -14.42 1.07
C THR A 96 -1.26 -13.50 -0.15
N PHE A 97 -0.72 -12.30 0.06
CA PHE A 97 -0.50 -11.32 -0.99
C PHE A 97 0.90 -11.47 -1.59
N PRO A 98 1.09 -11.14 -2.88
CA PRO A 98 2.40 -11.22 -3.52
C PRO A 98 3.37 -10.28 -2.82
N THR A 99 4.37 -10.83 -2.15
CA THR A 99 5.44 -10.07 -1.53
C THR A 99 6.62 -10.04 -2.50
N ARG A 100 7.07 -8.83 -2.86
CA ARG A 100 8.35 -8.66 -3.55
C ARG A 100 9.45 -8.89 -2.53
N PRO A 101 10.56 -9.56 -2.88
CA PRO A 101 11.71 -9.63 -1.99
C PRO A 101 12.18 -8.22 -1.61
N PHE A 102 12.55 -8.03 -0.35
CA PHE A 102 13.20 -6.81 0.10
C PHE A 102 14.63 -6.71 -0.46
N ASP A 103 15.13 -5.49 -0.54
CA ASP A 103 16.54 -5.18 -0.78
C ASP A 103 17.43 -5.70 0.37
N VAL A 104 18.73 -5.82 0.08
CA VAL A 104 19.72 -6.39 1.01
C VAL A 104 19.78 -5.60 2.31
N ASP A 105 19.73 -4.27 2.26
CA ASP A 105 19.78 -3.41 3.44
C ASP A 105 18.55 -3.61 4.33
N THR A 106 17.36 -3.70 3.75
CA THR A 106 16.13 -3.96 4.49
C THR A 106 16.14 -5.35 5.14
N TRP A 107 16.65 -6.38 4.45
CA TRP A 107 16.85 -7.69 5.06
C TRP A 107 17.87 -7.68 6.20
N GLY A 108 18.96 -6.93 6.05
CA GLY A 108 19.97 -6.75 7.10
C GLY A 108 19.36 -6.17 8.38
N ARG A 109 18.53 -5.13 8.25
CA ARG A 109 17.80 -4.53 9.39
C ARG A 109 16.82 -5.49 10.06
N ILE A 110 16.09 -6.28 9.27
CA ILE A 110 15.19 -7.31 9.81
C ILE A 110 16.01 -8.34 10.60
N LEU A 111 17.11 -8.83 10.03
CA LEU A 111 17.99 -9.82 10.66
C LEU A 111 18.58 -9.30 11.98
N GLU A 112 19.11 -8.09 12.00
CA GLU A 112 19.64 -7.46 13.22
C GLU A 112 18.58 -7.39 14.31
N MET A 113 17.36 -6.97 13.97
CA MET A 113 16.26 -6.92 14.93
C MET A 113 15.90 -8.30 15.47
N GLU A 114 15.81 -9.32 14.61
CA GLU A 114 15.52 -10.70 15.03
C GLU A 114 16.62 -11.27 15.94
N LEU A 115 17.89 -10.93 15.70
CA LEU A 115 19.01 -11.35 16.56
C LEU A 115 18.99 -10.68 17.95
N THR A 116 18.44 -9.47 18.05
CA THR A 116 18.33 -8.73 19.32
C THR A 116 17.09 -9.06 20.15
N ARG A 117 16.19 -9.91 19.63
CA ARG A 117 14.89 -10.21 20.24
C ARG A 117 14.95 -11.32 21.28
#